data_AF-A0AAE1T2Y5-F1
#
_entry.id   AF-A0AAE1T2Y5-F1
#
_cell.length_a   1.000
_cell.length_b   1.000
_cell.length_c   1.000
_cell.angle_alpha   90.00
_cell.angle_beta   90.00
_cell.angle_gamma   90.00
#
_symmetry.space_group_name_H-M   'P 1'
#
loop_
_entity.id
_entity.type
_entity.pdbx_description
1 polymer ?
#
loop_
_entity_poly.entity_id
_entity_poly.type
_entity_poly.pdbx_seq_one_letter_code
_entity_poly.pdbx_strand_id
1 'polypeptide(L)'
;MSTFTEIVRRKNPSAKTLLSIWAGANSSSTFYDMINRSSGRRAFIESSIMAAREYGFMGLDLHHVFPSTPANMTNMESFLHEWKEAIDSEPKDTDTSALILTMGAKYSPVIESMIYPEHMLLFYDPSSNLSTDYGINEWIRRGLPVNKLVIILPYHGYAWTLVNPNDYAIGTPAKGLAMTADGSISRYIKWYINSYRVQPTFSSTYVVNYCKIGSFWIGFDDVEVVKIKVSYAKEKGLLGYSVFQVPNDDTDWILSRTAKEEEGQNFKHEFWVILLWTTFAAILLLGTILCCLKRKFIITKVKGKAASGKTKEWTNLQVFSLAQIAAAIDNFSCENKLGEGGFGPVYKGELDNGLQIAIKRLSKGSTQGIEELKNELALTTRLQHVNLVKVLGICTEREEQMLVYEYMPNRSLDMYLFDPVKWLSLDWQKRVQIIDGVTQGLLYLQEYSQVTIIHRDLKVGNLLLDKEMKRKYQILE
;
A
#
# COMPACT_ATOMS: atom_id res chain seq x y z
N MET A 1 -12.05 11.00 -41.92
CA MET A 1 -12.27 10.11 -40.76
C MET A 1 -11.42 10.59 -39.60
N SER A 2 -11.97 10.67 -38.40
CA SER A 2 -11.17 11.00 -37.21
C SER A 2 -10.09 9.96 -37.00
N THR A 3 -8.85 10.42 -36.90
CA THR A 3 -7.72 9.55 -36.56
C THR A 3 -7.80 9.09 -35.11
N PHE A 4 -8.52 9.79 -34.23
CA PHE A 4 -8.52 9.50 -32.79
C PHE A 4 -9.12 8.13 -32.46
N THR A 5 -10.37 7.87 -32.85
CA THR A 5 -11.04 6.59 -32.54
C THR A 5 -10.26 5.41 -33.10
N GLU A 6 -9.78 5.55 -34.34
CA GLU A 6 -9.00 4.50 -34.99
C GLU A 6 -7.69 4.23 -34.24
N ILE A 7 -6.93 5.26 -33.88
CA ILE A 7 -5.66 5.14 -33.16
C ILE A 7 -5.85 4.48 -31.79
N VAL A 8 -6.85 4.91 -31.03
CA VAL A 8 -7.15 4.33 -29.71
C VAL A 8 -7.55 2.86 -29.84
N ARG A 9 -8.43 2.53 -30.79
CA ARG A 9 -8.92 1.16 -30.99
C ARG A 9 -7.88 0.20 -31.55
N ARG A 10 -6.84 0.67 -32.24
CA ARG A 10 -5.68 -0.15 -32.61
C ARG A 10 -4.96 -0.72 -31.39
N LYS A 11 -4.96 -0.01 -30.26
CA LYS A 11 -4.37 -0.47 -28.98
C LYS A 11 -5.38 -1.20 -28.10
N ASN A 12 -6.65 -0.80 -28.13
CA ASN A 12 -7.73 -1.43 -27.38
C ASN A 12 -9.01 -1.52 -28.23
N PRO A 13 -9.25 -2.64 -28.94
CA PRO A 13 -10.38 -2.76 -29.87
C PRO A 13 -11.78 -2.57 -29.25
N SER A 14 -11.90 -2.82 -27.94
CA SER A 14 -13.15 -2.67 -27.18
C SER A 14 -13.33 -1.26 -26.58
N ALA A 15 -12.35 -0.36 -26.72
CA ALA A 15 -12.47 1.01 -26.24
C ALA A 15 -13.60 1.75 -26.96
N LYS A 16 -14.40 2.49 -26.18
CA LYS A 16 -15.42 3.41 -26.69
C LYS A 16 -14.90 4.84 -26.56
N THR A 17 -15.05 5.63 -27.61
CA THR A 17 -14.62 7.03 -27.64
C THR A 17 -15.83 7.94 -27.63
N LEU A 18 -15.78 8.98 -26.81
CA LEU A 18 -16.80 10.03 -26.75
C LEU A 18 -16.19 11.35 -27.22
N LEU A 19 -16.99 12.16 -27.91
CA LEU A 19 -16.64 13.52 -28.26
C LEU A 19 -17.10 14.47 -27.15
N SER A 20 -16.14 14.99 -26.37
CA SER A 20 -16.43 16.00 -25.36
C SER A 20 -16.61 17.38 -25.98
N ILE A 21 -17.76 18.01 -25.72
CA ILE A 21 -18.11 19.35 -26.15
C ILE A 21 -17.95 20.29 -24.96
N TRP A 22 -16.99 21.20 -25.07
CA TRP A 22 -16.68 22.18 -24.05
C TRP A 22 -17.42 23.49 -24.31
N ALA A 23 -18.23 23.94 -23.35
CA ALA A 23 -18.94 25.22 -23.48
C ALA A 23 -18.27 26.41 -22.79
N GLY A 24 -17.14 26.18 -22.09
CA GLY A 24 -16.26 27.19 -21.51
C GLY A 24 -16.86 28.11 -20.44
N ALA A 25 -16.01 28.70 -19.60
CA ALA A 25 -16.44 29.68 -18.59
C ALA A 25 -16.91 31.01 -19.23
N ASN A 26 -16.17 31.52 -20.21
CA ASN A 26 -16.46 32.79 -20.90
C ASN A 26 -17.52 32.69 -22.01
N SER A 27 -17.83 31.48 -22.46
CA SER A 27 -18.81 31.17 -23.52
C SER A 27 -20.07 30.49 -22.97
N SER A 28 -20.19 30.38 -21.64
CA SER A 28 -21.39 29.86 -20.98
C SER A 28 -22.64 30.63 -21.38
N SER A 29 -22.54 31.96 -21.52
CA SER A 29 -23.62 32.81 -22.06
C SER A 29 -24.04 32.38 -23.46
N THR A 30 -23.09 32.18 -24.37
CA THR A 30 -23.35 31.73 -25.75
C THR A 30 -24.03 30.35 -25.77
N PHE A 31 -23.62 29.44 -24.90
CA PHE A 31 -24.26 28.14 -24.78
C PHE A 31 -25.71 28.26 -24.31
N TYR A 32 -25.97 29.05 -23.26
CA TYR A 32 -27.33 29.28 -22.78
C TYR A 32 -28.18 30.03 -23.82
N ASP A 33 -27.64 31.01 -24.53
CA ASP A 33 -28.33 31.69 -25.62
C ASP A 33 -28.76 30.72 -26.73
N MET A 34 -27.93 29.71 -27.01
CA MET A 34 -28.25 28.64 -27.96
C MET A 34 -29.35 27.73 -27.42
N ILE A 35 -29.24 27.21 -26.19
CA ILE A 35 -30.23 26.25 -25.66
C ILE A 35 -31.54 26.88 -25.22
N ASN A 36 -31.58 28.21 -25.02
CA ASN A 36 -32.79 28.95 -24.67
C ASN A 36 -33.80 29.00 -25.84
N ARG A 37 -33.40 28.65 -27.07
CA ARG A 37 -34.27 28.64 -28.25
C ARG A 37 -34.42 27.21 -28.75
N SER A 38 -35.65 26.75 -28.98
CA SER A 38 -35.90 25.40 -29.51
C SER A 38 -35.21 25.14 -30.85
N SER A 39 -35.08 26.17 -31.71
CA SER A 39 -34.32 26.06 -32.96
C SER A 39 -32.82 25.92 -32.73
N GLY A 40 -32.27 26.59 -31.71
CA GLY A 40 -30.86 26.48 -31.32
C GLY A 40 -30.54 25.10 -30.75
N ARG A 41 -31.38 24.60 -29.83
CA ARG A 41 -31.27 23.23 -29.30
C ARG A 41 -31.27 22.19 -30.41
N ARG A 42 -32.25 22.26 -31.31
CA ARG A 42 -32.35 21.34 -32.45
C ARG A 42 -31.10 21.36 -33.32
N ALA A 43 -30.65 22.55 -33.73
CA ALA A 43 -29.48 22.69 -34.57
C ALA A 43 -28.20 22.14 -33.90
N PHE A 44 -28.03 22.37 -32.60
CA PHE A 44 -26.91 21.80 -31.84
C PHE A 44 -27.00 20.28 -31.73
N ILE A 45 -28.18 19.75 -31.38
CA ILE A 45 -28.39 18.31 -31.22
C ILE A 45 -28.09 17.59 -32.53
N GLU A 46 -28.69 18.03 -33.64
CA GLU A 46 -28.49 17.45 -34.97
C GLU A 46 -27.02 17.50 -35.39
N SER A 47 -26.38 18.67 -35.28
CA SER A 47 -24.97 18.83 -35.67
C SER A 47 -24.01 18.03 -34.78
N SER A 48 -24.29 17.89 -33.48
CA SER A 48 -23.47 17.10 -32.56
C SER A 48 -23.53 15.60 -32.88
N ILE A 49 -24.72 15.07 -33.19
CA ILE A 49 -24.91 13.67 -33.59
C ILE A 49 -24.22 13.42 -34.92
N MET A 50 -24.42 14.30 -35.91
CA MET A 50 -23.74 14.23 -37.21
C MET A 50 -22.23 14.20 -37.04
N ALA A 51 -21.66 15.10 -36.23
CA ALA A 51 -20.24 15.14 -35.96
C ALA A 51 -19.75 13.85 -35.28
N ALA A 52 -20.45 13.36 -34.25
CA ALA A 52 -20.07 12.10 -33.60
C ALA A 52 -19.99 10.95 -34.62
N ARG A 53 -20.96 10.84 -35.53
CA ARG A 53 -20.97 9.79 -36.56
C ARG A 53 -19.90 9.99 -37.63
N GLU A 54 -19.79 11.20 -38.19
CA GLU A 54 -18.79 11.53 -39.22
C GLU A 54 -17.35 11.25 -38.74
N TYR A 55 -17.09 11.56 -37.47
CA TYR A 55 -15.79 11.35 -36.84
C TYR A 55 -15.68 9.99 -36.12
N GLY A 56 -16.69 9.10 -36.24
CA GLY A 56 -16.63 7.73 -35.71
C GLY A 56 -16.55 7.65 -34.19
N PHE A 57 -17.09 8.61 -33.46
CA PHE A 57 -17.28 8.54 -32.01
C PHE A 57 -18.52 7.70 -31.66
N MET A 58 -18.48 7.06 -30.49
CA MET A 58 -19.55 6.21 -29.97
C MET A 58 -20.43 6.93 -28.94
N GLY A 59 -20.15 8.20 -28.68
CA GLY A 59 -20.96 9.02 -27.80
C GLY A 59 -20.53 10.47 -27.75
N LEU A 60 -21.28 11.23 -26.98
CA LEU A 60 -21.17 12.66 -26.79
C LEU A 60 -21.07 12.93 -25.29
N ASP A 61 -20.21 13.86 -24.92
CA ASP A 61 -19.99 14.28 -23.54
C ASP A 61 -20.13 15.80 -23.44
N LEU A 62 -20.99 16.30 -22.57
CA LEU A 62 -21.13 17.74 -22.34
C LEU A 62 -20.28 18.15 -21.14
N HIS A 63 -19.23 18.94 -21.35
CA HIS A 63 -18.26 19.25 -20.30
C HIS A 63 -18.24 20.76 -19.95
N HIS A 64 -18.08 21.04 -18.65
CA HIS A 64 -17.90 22.38 -18.09
C HIS A 64 -19.08 23.35 -18.35
N VAL A 65 -20.32 22.87 -18.15
CA VAL A 65 -21.53 23.67 -18.30
C VAL A 65 -22.37 23.61 -17.04
N PHE A 66 -22.53 24.74 -16.37
CA PHE A 66 -23.18 24.80 -15.06
C PHE A 66 -24.31 25.82 -15.05
N PRO A 67 -25.58 25.40 -14.90
CA PRO A 67 -26.69 26.34 -14.88
C PRO A 67 -26.65 27.14 -13.59
N SER A 68 -26.67 28.47 -13.72
CA SER A 68 -26.56 29.43 -12.62
C SER A 68 -27.89 30.11 -12.27
N THR A 69 -28.94 29.90 -13.07
CA THR A 69 -30.28 30.46 -12.83
C THR A 69 -31.34 29.36 -12.94
N PRO A 70 -32.50 29.50 -12.29
CA PRO A 70 -33.60 28.54 -12.44
C PRO A 70 -34.03 28.36 -13.91
N ALA A 71 -34.06 29.45 -14.68
CA ALA A 71 -34.36 29.39 -16.12
C ALA A 71 -33.32 28.57 -16.89
N ASN A 72 -32.03 28.75 -16.61
CA ASN A 72 -30.96 27.96 -17.22
C ASN A 72 -31.07 26.47 -16.84
N MET A 73 -31.49 26.15 -15.61
CA MET A 73 -31.74 24.76 -15.21
C MET A 73 -32.88 24.13 -16.01
N THR A 74 -34.04 24.80 -16.11
CA THR A 74 -35.19 24.28 -16.87
C THR A 74 -34.89 24.14 -18.37
N ASN A 75 -34.13 25.08 -18.94
CA ASN A 75 -33.71 24.99 -20.35
C ASN A 75 -32.68 23.87 -20.56
N MET A 76 -31.77 23.65 -19.60
CA MET A 76 -30.85 22.51 -19.63
C MET A 76 -31.60 21.18 -19.54
N GLU A 77 -32.62 21.08 -18.69
CA GLU A 77 -33.47 19.88 -18.60
C GLU A 77 -34.15 19.57 -19.94
N SER A 78 -34.83 20.57 -20.52
CA SER A 78 -35.45 20.45 -21.84
C SER A 78 -34.44 20.02 -22.91
N PHE A 79 -33.25 20.63 -22.90
CA PHE A 79 -32.18 20.33 -23.83
C PHE A 79 -31.66 18.89 -23.70
N LEU A 80 -31.38 18.41 -22.48
CA LEU A 80 -30.90 17.04 -22.26
C LEU A 80 -31.97 16.01 -22.62
N HIS A 81 -33.25 16.31 -22.38
CA HIS A 81 -34.36 15.46 -22.80
C HIS A 81 -34.45 15.34 -24.32
N GLU A 82 -34.50 16.48 -25.02
CA GLU A 82 -34.53 16.53 -26.49
C GLU A 82 -33.30 15.84 -27.10
N TRP A 83 -32.12 16.01 -26.51
CA TRP A 83 -30.89 15.38 -26.99
C TRP A 83 -30.94 13.86 -26.84
N LYS A 84 -31.46 13.38 -25.69
CA LYS A 84 -31.63 11.94 -25.45
C LYS A 84 -32.65 11.33 -26.41
N GLU A 85 -33.78 11.99 -26.63
CA GLU A 85 -34.81 11.57 -27.59
C GLU A 85 -34.28 11.51 -29.02
N ALA A 86 -33.49 12.51 -29.44
CA ALA A 86 -32.86 12.54 -30.75
C ALA A 86 -31.87 11.37 -30.93
N ILE A 87 -31.07 11.06 -29.91
CA ILE A 87 -30.17 9.89 -29.93
C ILE A 87 -30.95 8.57 -29.99
N ASP A 88 -32.07 8.47 -29.28
CA ASP A 88 -32.87 7.24 -29.25
C ASP A 88 -33.65 7.01 -30.55
N SER A 89 -34.03 8.10 -31.23
CA SER A 89 -34.75 8.09 -32.51
C SER A 89 -33.83 8.02 -33.73
N GLU A 90 -32.51 8.12 -33.55
CA GLU A 90 -31.55 7.93 -34.63
C GLU A 90 -31.76 6.58 -35.32
N PRO A 91 -31.84 6.52 -36.66
CA PRO A 91 -31.96 5.25 -37.39
C PRO A 91 -30.82 4.30 -37.04
N LYS A 92 -31.17 3.08 -36.60
CA LYS A 92 -30.21 2.03 -36.24
C LYS A 92 -30.06 1.08 -37.42
N ASP A 93 -28.87 1.03 -37.99
CA ASP A 93 -28.44 -0.06 -38.88
C ASP A 93 -27.85 -1.20 -38.05
N THR A 94 -27.64 -2.36 -38.65
CA THR A 94 -27.14 -3.57 -37.97
C THR A 94 -25.79 -3.36 -37.24
N ASP A 95 -25.00 -2.36 -37.66
CA ASP A 95 -23.68 -2.05 -37.11
C ASP A 95 -23.64 -0.75 -36.26
N THR A 96 -24.74 0.01 -36.13
CA THR A 96 -24.74 1.27 -35.37
C THR A 96 -25.39 1.12 -34.00
N SER A 97 -24.56 1.07 -32.96
CA SER A 97 -25.04 1.20 -31.57
C SER A 97 -25.50 2.64 -31.30
N ALA A 98 -26.51 2.79 -30.43
CA ALA A 98 -26.93 4.09 -29.93
C ALA A 98 -25.75 4.85 -29.30
N LEU A 99 -25.71 6.17 -29.51
CA LEU A 99 -24.67 7.02 -28.91
C LEU A 99 -24.81 7.03 -27.39
N ILE A 100 -23.68 6.96 -26.69
CA ILE A 100 -23.61 7.20 -25.25
C ILE A 100 -23.71 8.71 -25.03
N LEU A 101 -24.50 9.15 -24.05
CA LEU A 101 -24.58 10.55 -23.65
C LEU A 101 -24.12 10.71 -22.19
N THR A 102 -23.13 11.56 -21.96
CA THR A 102 -22.63 11.92 -20.62
C THR A 102 -22.58 13.43 -20.42
N MET A 103 -22.48 13.85 -19.16
CA MET A 103 -22.32 15.27 -18.81
C MET A 103 -21.46 15.40 -17.56
N GLY A 104 -20.50 16.32 -17.59
CA GLY A 104 -19.77 16.77 -16.42
C GLY A 104 -20.66 17.65 -15.53
N ALA A 105 -20.87 17.25 -14.29
CA ALA A 105 -21.66 17.98 -13.31
C ALA A 105 -20.77 18.59 -12.22
N LYS A 106 -21.30 19.60 -11.50
CA LYS A 106 -20.63 20.10 -10.29
C LYS A 106 -20.54 18.98 -9.26
N TYR A 107 -19.52 19.03 -8.40
CA TYR A 107 -19.34 18.05 -7.33
C TYR A 107 -20.59 17.97 -6.41
N SER A 108 -21.27 19.10 -6.18
CA SER A 108 -22.53 19.17 -5.43
C SER A 108 -23.60 19.93 -6.24
N PRO A 109 -24.85 19.44 -6.25
CA PRO A 109 -25.96 20.11 -6.93
C PRO A 109 -26.52 21.33 -6.15
N VAL A 110 -26.04 21.59 -4.94
CA VAL A 110 -26.61 22.62 -4.03
C VAL A 110 -25.66 23.78 -3.77
N ILE A 111 -24.36 23.51 -3.80
CA ILE A 111 -23.38 24.51 -3.40
C ILE A 111 -23.08 25.39 -4.62
N GLU A 112 -23.56 26.63 -4.57
CA GLU A 112 -23.37 27.64 -5.62
C GLU A 112 -21.93 28.18 -5.71
N SER A 113 -21.09 27.87 -4.71
CA SER A 113 -19.71 28.36 -4.60
C SER A 113 -18.94 28.24 -5.93
N MET A 114 -18.35 29.36 -6.36
CA MET A 114 -17.43 29.47 -7.50
C MET A 114 -16.04 28.91 -7.21
N ILE A 115 -15.78 28.33 -6.03
CA ILE A 115 -14.53 27.62 -5.79
C ILE A 115 -14.62 26.34 -6.63
N TYR A 116 -14.01 26.38 -7.81
CA TYR A 116 -14.01 25.28 -8.76
C TYR A 116 -13.53 23.99 -8.05
N PRO A 117 -14.18 22.84 -8.31
CA PRO A 117 -13.77 21.56 -7.72
C PRO A 117 -12.33 21.18 -8.08
N GLU A 118 -11.77 21.79 -9.12
CA GLU A 118 -10.37 21.61 -9.53
C GLU A 118 -9.42 22.05 -8.41
N HIS A 119 -9.71 23.16 -7.73
CA HIS A 119 -8.91 23.64 -6.60
C HIS A 119 -9.08 22.83 -5.30
N MET A 120 -10.07 21.91 -5.26
CA MET A 120 -10.38 21.11 -4.08
C MET A 120 -9.74 19.74 -4.20
N LEU A 121 -8.62 19.57 -3.51
CA LEU A 121 -7.88 18.32 -3.51
C LEU A 121 -8.40 17.31 -2.46
N LEU A 122 -9.43 17.68 -1.69
CA LEU A 122 -9.89 16.91 -0.54
C LEU A 122 -11.02 15.97 -0.95
N PHE A 123 -10.78 14.67 -0.78
CA PHE A 123 -11.79 13.65 -1.01
C PHE A 123 -12.78 13.55 0.15
N TYR A 124 -12.24 13.60 1.37
CA TYR A 124 -12.97 13.58 2.61
C TYR A 124 -12.58 14.83 3.41
N ASP A 125 -13.53 15.47 4.06
CA ASP A 125 -13.25 16.48 5.07
C ASP A 125 -14.37 16.34 6.11
N PRO A 126 -14.07 15.81 7.31
CA PRO A 126 -15.10 15.56 8.30
C PRO A 126 -15.77 16.85 8.79
N SER A 127 -15.13 18.00 8.58
CA SER A 127 -15.59 19.31 9.04
C SER A 127 -16.28 20.14 7.96
N SER A 128 -16.35 19.64 6.72
CA SER A 128 -16.79 20.42 5.56
C SER A 128 -17.75 19.66 4.66
N ASN A 129 -18.67 20.41 4.07
CA ASN A 129 -19.53 19.96 2.97
C ASN A 129 -18.84 20.09 1.59
N LEU A 130 -17.57 20.49 1.57
CA LEU A 130 -16.73 20.65 0.38
C LEU A 130 -15.80 19.45 0.20
N SER A 131 -16.37 18.26 0.13
CA SER A 131 -15.64 17.01 -0.11
C SER A 131 -16.30 16.17 -1.20
N THR A 132 -15.50 15.32 -1.86
CA THR A 132 -16.00 14.43 -2.91
C THR A 132 -17.04 13.45 -2.36
N ASP A 133 -16.82 12.88 -1.17
CA ASP A 133 -17.80 12.00 -0.53
C ASP A 133 -19.13 12.70 -0.25
N TYR A 134 -19.09 13.93 0.29
CA TYR A 134 -20.32 14.70 0.53
C TYR A 134 -21.09 14.94 -0.78
N GLY A 135 -20.39 15.37 -1.84
CA GLY A 135 -20.99 15.62 -3.15
C GLY A 135 -21.69 14.39 -3.75
N ILE A 136 -21.02 13.23 -3.70
CA ILE A 136 -21.58 11.95 -4.17
C ILE A 136 -22.83 11.58 -3.38
N ASN A 137 -22.77 11.64 -2.05
CA ASN A 137 -23.92 11.32 -1.20
C ASN A 137 -25.09 12.29 -1.45
N GLU A 138 -24.83 13.56 -1.75
CA GLU A 138 -25.87 14.54 -2.07
C GLU A 138 -26.56 14.26 -3.41
N TRP A 139 -25.81 13.87 -4.45
CA TRP A 139 -26.39 13.42 -5.72
C TRP A 139 -27.27 12.18 -5.56
N ILE A 140 -26.81 11.20 -4.77
CA ILE A 140 -27.57 9.97 -4.48
C ILE A 140 -28.84 10.30 -3.68
N ARG A 141 -28.71 11.14 -2.64
CA ARG A 141 -29.84 11.57 -1.79
C ARG A 141 -30.95 12.25 -2.59
N ARG A 142 -30.60 12.93 -3.69
CA ARG A 142 -31.53 13.58 -4.62
C ARG A 142 -32.09 12.67 -5.71
N GLY A 143 -31.75 11.37 -5.67
CA GLY A 143 -32.35 10.35 -6.51
C GLY A 143 -31.56 9.99 -7.77
N LEU A 144 -30.32 10.50 -7.94
CA LEU A 144 -29.47 10.02 -9.04
C LEU A 144 -29.01 8.59 -8.75
N PRO A 145 -29.25 7.62 -9.67
CA PRO A 145 -28.82 6.25 -9.46
C PRO A 145 -27.30 6.16 -9.29
N VAL A 146 -26.87 5.42 -8.26
CA VAL A 146 -25.45 5.25 -7.91
C VAL A 146 -24.64 4.69 -9.09
N ASN A 147 -25.23 3.78 -9.86
CA ASN A 147 -24.63 3.17 -11.06
C ASN A 147 -24.62 4.08 -12.31
N LYS A 148 -24.97 5.36 -12.17
CA LYS A 148 -24.78 6.39 -13.22
C LYS A 148 -23.74 7.44 -12.82
N LEU A 149 -23.19 7.37 -11.61
CA LEU A 149 -22.15 8.27 -11.13
C LEU A 149 -20.77 7.74 -11.47
N VAL A 150 -19.90 8.63 -11.94
CA VAL A 150 -18.49 8.37 -12.24
C VAL A 150 -17.67 9.40 -11.48
N ILE A 151 -16.70 8.97 -10.69
CA ILE A 151 -15.80 9.91 -9.97
C ILE A 151 -14.68 10.39 -10.89
N ILE A 152 -14.20 11.61 -10.72
CA ILE A 152 -13.07 12.14 -11.49
C ILE A 152 -11.81 12.09 -10.62
N LEU A 153 -10.75 11.49 -11.18
CA LEU A 153 -9.41 11.45 -10.60
C LEU A 153 -8.56 12.55 -11.26
N PRO A 154 -8.16 13.60 -10.53
CA PRO A 154 -7.30 14.65 -11.07
C PRO A 154 -5.85 14.17 -11.13
N TYR A 155 -5.30 14.05 -12.33
CA TYR A 155 -3.85 13.83 -12.54
C TYR A 155 -3.14 15.17 -12.63
N HIS A 156 -3.44 16.05 -11.69
CA HIS A 156 -2.79 17.33 -11.54
C HIS A 156 -2.96 17.75 -10.08
N GLY A 157 -2.20 18.76 -9.69
CA GLY A 157 -2.28 19.35 -8.38
C GLY A 157 -2.46 20.85 -8.48
N TYR A 158 -2.47 21.48 -7.31
CA TYR A 158 -2.44 22.92 -7.19
C TYR A 158 -1.36 23.35 -6.21
N ALA A 159 -0.76 24.50 -6.50
CA ALA A 159 0.33 25.08 -5.74
C ALA A 159 -0.09 26.42 -5.14
N TRP A 160 0.30 26.64 -3.88
CA TRP A 160 0.07 27.86 -3.13
C TRP A 160 1.35 28.35 -2.48
N THR A 161 1.51 29.66 -2.37
CA THR A 161 2.62 30.27 -1.62
C THR A 161 2.21 30.40 -0.16
N LEU A 162 2.89 29.71 0.76
CA LEU A 162 2.62 29.77 2.19
C LEU A 162 2.93 31.15 2.78
N VAL A 163 2.13 31.58 3.76
CA VAL A 163 2.44 32.76 4.56
C VAL A 163 3.67 32.50 5.43
N ASN A 164 3.67 31.38 6.14
CA ASN A 164 4.77 30.90 6.97
C ASN A 164 5.26 29.55 6.45
N PRO A 165 6.42 29.46 5.77
CA PRO A 165 6.93 28.19 5.25
C PRO A 165 7.24 27.13 6.32
N ASN A 166 7.35 27.50 7.59
CA ASN A 166 7.62 26.53 8.67
C ASN A 166 6.37 25.77 9.11
N ASP A 167 5.19 26.26 8.77
CA ASP A 167 3.92 25.57 8.94
C ASP A 167 3.36 25.24 7.55
N TYR A 168 3.04 23.97 7.30
CA TYR A 168 2.62 23.50 5.98
C TYR A 168 1.60 22.37 6.07
N ALA A 169 0.91 22.28 7.21
CA ALA A 169 -0.24 21.40 7.36
C ALA A 169 -1.38 21.85 6.43
N ILE A 170 -2.29 20.92 6.12
CA ILE A 170 -3.52 21.25 5.40
C ILE A 170 -4.32 22.26 6.24
N GLY A 171 -4.75 23.35 5.62
CA GLY A 171 -5.48 24.45 6.28
C GLY A 171 -4.61 25.63 6.72
N THR A 172 -3.28 25.54 6.60
CA THR A 172 -2.38 26.68 6.90
C THR A 172 -2.60 27.84 5.92
N PRO A 173 -2.52 29.11 6.39
CA PRO A 173 -2.69 30.28 5.53
C PRO A 173 -1.70 30.37 4.35
N ALA A 174 -2.25 30.70 3.17
CA ALA A 174 -1.50 30.98 1.95
C ALA A 174 -1.62 32.46 1.52
N LYS A 175 -0.57 33.00 0.92
CA LYS A 175 -0.54 34.32 0.28
C LYS A 175 -1.31 34.36 -1.03
N GLY A 176 -1.43 33.21 -1.70
CA GLY A 176 -2.07 33.08 -3.01
C GLY A 176 -1.55 31.88 -3.79
N LEU A 177 -1.99 31.77 -5.04
CA LEU A 177 -1.60 30.74 -5.99
C LEU A 177 -0.09 30.84 -6.32
N ALA A 178 0.53 29.72 -6.68
CA ALA A 178 1.95 29.64 -7.01
C ALA A 178 2.19 28.86 -8.31
N MET A 179 3.41 29.00 -8.86
CA MET A 179 3.92 28.29 -10.05
C MET A 179 3.27 28.68 -11.38
N THR A 180 1.94 28.73 -11.45
CA THR A 180 1.16 29.16 -12.61
C THR A 180 0.12 30.20 -12.18
N ALA A 181 -0.52 30.88 -13.15
CA ALA A 181 -1.49 31.94 -12.87
C ALA A 181 -2.74 31.44 -12.13
N ASP A 182 -3.15 30.21 -12.41
CA ASP A 182 -4.27 29.50 -11.78
C ASP A 182 -3.83 28.55 -10.66
N GLY A 183 -2.53 28.47 -10.40
CA GLY A 183 -1.92 27.58 -9.42
C GLY A 183 -1.84 26.11 -9.85
N SER A 184 -2.37 25.73 -11.01
CA SER A 184 -2.37 24.34 -11.46
C SER A 184 -0.95 23.84 -11.77
N ILE A 185 -0.68 22.58 -11.42
CA ILE A 185 0.55 21.89 -11.75
C ILE A 185 0.22 20.51 -12.32
N SER A 186 0.66 20.26 -13.54
CA SER A 186 0.36 19.01 -14.27
C SER A 186 1.44 17.96 -14.02
N ARG A 187 1.98 17.35 -15.07
CA ARG A 187 2.95 16.25 -15.01
C ARG A 187 4.29 16.57 -14.33
N TYR A 188 4.53 17.83 -13.96
CA TYR A 188 5.81 18.26 -13.40
C TYR A 188 5.94 17.98 -11.90
N ILE A 189 4.85 17.62 -11.20
CA ILE A 189 4.86 17.39 -9.74
C ILE A 189 5.97 16.39 -9.35
N LYS A 190 6.05 15.24 -10.02
CA LYS A 190 7.10 14.25 -9.77
C LYS A 190 8.50 14.76 -10.10
N TRP A 191 8.65 15.52 -11.17
CA TRP A 191 9.93 16.14 -11.52
C TRP A 191 10.40 17.08 -10.40
N TYR A 192 9.50 17.89 -9.85
CA TYR A 192 9.77 18.77 -8.72
C TYR A 192 10.14 17.98 -7.45
N ILE A 193 9.34 16.97 -7.09
CA ILE A 193 9.60 16.08 -5.95
C ILE A 193 11.01 15.47 -6.04
N ASN A 194 11.38 14.94 -7.22
CA ASN A 194 12.67 14.30 -7.44
C ASN A 194 13.83 15.30 -7.44
N SER A 195 13.67 16.44 -8.13
CA SER A 195 14.72 17.45 -8.26
C SER A 195 15.07 18.10 -6.93
N TYR A 196 14.05 18.36 -6.09
CA TYR A 196 14.23 18.97 -4.78
C TYR A 196 14.34 17.94 -3.64
N ARG A 197 14.31 16.64 -3.95
CA ARG A 197 14.37 15.52 -2.99
C ARG A 197 13.36 15.64 -1.85
N VAL A 198 12.15 16.06 -2.20
CA VAL A 198 11.05 16.22 -1.23
C VAL A 198 10.33 14.89 -1.09
N GLN A 199 9.96 14.53 0.13
CA GLN A 199 9.07 13.39 0.39
C GLN A 199 7.63 13.90 0.52
N PRO A 200 6.69 13.47 -0.34
CA PRO A 200 5.29 13.81 -0.17
C PRO A 200 4.71 13.23 1.10
N THR A 201 3.84 14.00 1.74
CA THR A 201 3.03 13.56 2.89
C THR A 201 1.66 13.12 2.39
N PHE A 202 1.22 11.95 2.82
CA PHE A 202 -0.15 11.49 2.64
C PHE A 202 -1.00 11.92 3.83
N SER A 203 -2.19 12.47 3.57
CA SER A 203 -3.20 12.72 4.60
C SER A 203 -4.34 11.72 4.47
N SER A 204 -4.49 10.84 5.46
CA SER A 204 -5.61 9.88 5.51
C SER A 204 -6.95 10.55 5.81
N THR A 205 -6.95 11.64 6.59
CA THR A 205 -8.17 12.43 6.87
C THR A 205 -8.72 13.05 5.61
N TYR A 206 -7.86 13.58 4.73
CA TYR A 206 -8.34 14.27 3.53
C TYR A 206 -8.29 13.43 2.25
N VAL A 207 -7.61 12.29 2.33
CA VAL A 207 -7.25 11.40 1.21
C VAL A 207 -6.65 12.19 0.06
N VAL A 208 -5.52 12.82 0.36
CA VAL A 208 -4.75 13.66 -0.57
C VAL A 208 -3.26 13.55 -0.25
N ASN A 209 -2.41 13.66 -1.26
CA ASN A 209 -0.98 13.86 -1.08
C ASN A 209 -0.64 15.34 -1.14
N TYR A 210 0.33 15.76 -0.36
CA TYR A 210 0.86 17.11 -0.46
C TYR A 210 2.33 17.16 -0.14
N CYS A 211 3.03 18.17 -0.64
CA CYS A 211 4.43 18.39 -0.36
C CYS A 211 4.74 19.89 -0.32
N LYS A 212 5.93 20.21 0.18
CA LYS A 212 6.43 21.58 0.27
C LYS A 212 7.76 21.71 -0.47
N ILE A 213 7.87 22.74 -1.30
CA ILE A 213 9.11 23.10 -2.01
C ILE A 213 9.40 24.58 -1.76
N GLY A 214 10.42 24.88 -0.95
CA GLY A 214 10.69 26.26 -0.56
C GLY A 214 9.52 26.86 0.23
N SER A 215 8.88 27.90 -0.29
CA SER A 215 7.64 28.48 0.27
C SER A 215 6.36 27.96 -0.40
N PHE A 216 6.45 27.04 -1.36
CA PHE A 216 5.30 26.52 -2.09
C PHE A 216 4.78 25.26 -1.44
N TRP A 217 3.47 25.21 -1.24
CA TRP A 217 2.72 24.02 -0.86
C TRP A 217 2.03 23.48 -2.10
N ILE A 218 2.15 22.19 -2.38
CA ILE A 218 1.58 21.54 -3.56
C ILE A 218 0.74 20.37 -3.06
N GLY A 219 -0.53 20.33 -3.39
CA GLY A 219 -1.38 19.18 -3.12
C GLY A 219 -1.85 18.51 -4.42
N PHE A 220 -1.94 17.19 -4.41
CA PHE A 220 -2.13 16.34 -5.59
C PHE A 220 -2.57 14.92 -5.18
N ASP A 221 -3.02 14.13 -6.16
CA ASP A 221 -3.27 12.70 -5.97
C ASP A 221 -2.07 11.87 -6.42
N ASP A 222 -1.54 11.03 -5.53
CA ASP A 222 -0.53 10.03 -5.85
C ASP A 222 -1.13 8.60 -5.84
N VAL A 223 -0.30 7.59 -6.08
CA VAL A 223 -0.66 6.17 -6.15
C VAL A 223 -1.57 5.73 -5.01
N GLU A 224 -1.27 6.10 -3.76
CA GLU A 224 -2.07 5.72 -2.59
C GLU A 224 -3.47 6.31 -2.63
N VAL A 225 -3.59 7.60 -2.95
CA VAL A 225 -4.88 8.31 -3.04
C VAL A 225 -5.72 7.76 -4.18
N VAL A 226 -5.10 7.49 -5.34
CA VAL A 226 -5.79 6.89 -6.49
C VAL A 226 -6.39 5.54 -6.11
N LYS A 227 -5.65 4.67 -5.41
CA LYS A 227 -6.18 3.38 -4.95
C LYS A 227 -7.39 3.54 -4.04
N ILE A 228 -7.29 4.45 -3.06
CA ILE A 228 -8.38 4.68 -2.10
C ILE A 228 -9.63 5.20 -2.82
N LYS A 229 -9.49 6.16 -3.74
CA LYS A 229 -10.62 6.73 -4.50
C LYS A 229 -11.28 5.68 -5.41
N VAL A 230 -10.49 4.83 -6.07
CA VAL A 230 -11.03 3.74 -6.92
C VAL A 230 -11.73 2.67 -6.08
N SER A 231 -11.13 2.28 -4.95
CA SER A 231 -11.74 1.35 -3.99
C SER A 231 -13.07 1.87 -3.47
N TYR A 232 -13.11 3.15 -3.09
CA TYR A 232 -14.34 3.82 -2.67
C TYR A 232 -15.43 3.75 -3.75
N ALA A 233 -15.10 4.06 -5.01
CA ALA A 233 -16.08 4.04 -6.10
C ALA A 233 -16.69 2.64 -6.26
N LYS A 234 -15.85 1.61 -6.14
CA LYS A 234 -16.27 0.21 -6.20
C LYS A 234 -17.15 -0.19 -5.01
N GLU A 235 -16.73 0.15 -3.79
CA GLU A 235 -17.48 -0.16 -2.56
C GLU A 235 -18.85 0.52 -2.53
N LYS A 236 -18.93 1.76 -3.03
CA LYS A 236 -20.20 2.50 -3.15
C LYS A 236 -21.07 2.01 -4.31
N GLY A 237 -20.57 1.18 -5.21
CA GLY A 237 -21.30 0.71 -6.39
C GLY A 237 -21.52 1.80 -7.44
N LEU A 238 -20.58 2.76 -7.53
CA LEU A 238 -20.56 3.75 -8.61
C LEU A 238 -20.30 3.06 -9.96
N LEU A 239 -20.60 3.74 -11.06
CA LEU A 239 -20.36 3.21 -12.40
C LEU A 239 -18.86 2.99 -12.67
N GLY A 240 -18.01 3.81 -12.05
CA GLY A 240 -16.55 3.72 -12.16
C GLY A 240 -15.88 5.06 -11.89
N TYR A 241 -14.76 5.28 -12.56
CA TYR A 241 -13.98 6.53 -12.48
C TYR A 241 -13.59 7.04 -13.87
N SER A 242 -13.25 8.31 -13.95
CA SER A 242 -12.70 9.02 -15.10
C SER A 242 -11.44 9.77 -14.66
N VAL A 243 -10.55 10.11 -15.59
CA VAL A 243 -9.26 10.74 -15.30
C VAL A 243 -9.15 12.09 -16.01
N PHE A 244 -8.76 13.13 -15.28
CA PHE A 244 -8.48 14.45 -15.84
C PHE A 244 -7.04 14.90 -15.52
N GLN A 245 -6.09 14.81 -16.45
CA GLN A 245 -6.19 14.21 -17.78
C GLN A 245 -5.04 13.26 -18.03
N VAL A 246 -5.29 12.25 -18.86
CA VAL A 246 -4.36 11.14 -19.16
C VAL A 246 -2.93 11.59 -19.51
N PRO A 247 -2.68 12.65 -20.30
CA PRO A 247 -1.32 13.12 -20.59
C PRO A 247 -0.51 13.62 -19.38
N ASN A 248 -1.20 13.93 -18.27
CA ASN A 248 -0.55 14.39 -17.07
C ASN A 248 -0.03 13.25 -16.18
N ASP A 249 -0.37 11.99 -16.49
CA ASP A 249 0.18 10.82 -15.80
C ASP A 249 1.71 10.76 -15.94
N ASP A 250 2.32 10.06 -15.00
CA ASP A 250 3.76 9.87 -14.93
C ASP A 250 4.28 8.98 -16.06
N THR A 251 5.62 8.91 -16.16
CA THR A 251 6.28 7.94 -17.04
C THR A 251 5.73 6.54 -16.78
N ASP A 252 5.34 5.83 -17.85
CA ASP A 252 4.71 4.51 -17.83
C ASP A 252 3.28 4.43 -17.28
N TRP A 253 2.51 5.53 -17.27
CA TRP A 253 1.07 5.50 -16.96
C TRP A 253 0.77 4.94 -15.56
N ILE A 254 1.60 5.31 -14.57
CA ILE A 254 1.59 4.69 -13.23
C ILE A 254 0.23 4.85 -12.55
N LEU A 255 -0.35 6.05 -12.57
CA LEU A 255 -1.64 6.30 -11.92
C LEU A 255 -2.75 5.56 -12.66
N SER A 256 -2.74 5.56 -14.00
CA SER A 256 -3.73 4.86 -14.82
C SER A 256 -3.70 3.35 -14.62
N ARG A 257 -2.50 2.75 -14.56
CA ARG A 257 -2.31 1.31 -14.28
C ARG A 257 -2.76 0.97 -12.87
N THR A 258 -2.38 1.78 -11.89
CA THR A 258 -2.80 1.62 -10.50
C THR A 258 -4.31 1.61 -10.38
N ALA A 259 -4.99 2.58 -11.00
CA ALA A 259 -6.45 2.66 -10.97
C ALA A 259 -7.11 1.41 -11.58
N LYS A 260 -6.58 0.95 -12.72
CA LYS A 260 -7.09 -0.25 -13.41
C LYS A 260 -6.86 -1.54 -12.61
N GLU A 261 -5.69 -1.68 -12.00
CA GLU A 261 -5.37 -2.84 -11.16
C GLU A 261 -6.30 -2.91 -9.96
N GLU A 262 -6.53 -1.80 -9.28
CA GLU A 262 -7.42 -1.69 -8.13
C GLU A 262 -8.89 -1.99 -8.50
N GLU A 263 -9.37 -1.47 -9.64
CA GLU A 263 -10.71 -1.79 -10.16
C GLU A 263 -10.91 -3.30 -10.36
N GLY A 264 -9.87 -3.99 -10.85
CA GLY A 264 -9.87 -5.43 -11.09
C GLY A 264 -9.82 -6.28 -9.81
N GLN A 265 -9.39 -5.74 -8.67
CA GLN A 265 -9.26 -6.51 -7.43
C GLN A 265 -10.62 -6.82 -6.79
N ASN A 266 -11.07 -8.07 -6.83
CA ASN A 266 -12.32 -8.45 -6.17
C ASN A 266 -12.15 -8.55 -4.64
N PHE A 267 -12.74 -7.62 -3.89
CA PHE A 267 -12.90 -7.68 -2.43
C PHE A 267 -13.46 -9.01 -1.91
N LYS A 268 -14.24 -9.72 -2.74
CA LYS A 268 -14.73 -11.07 -2.40
C LYS A 268 -13.58 -12.03 -2.10
N HIS A 269 -12.45 -11.92 -2.79
CA HIS A 269 -11.30 -12.80 -2.56
C HIS A 269 -10.71 -12.60 -1.16
N GLU A 270 -10.51 -11.37 -0.72
CA GLU A 270 -10.03 -11.10 0.64
C GLU A 270 -11.04 -11.51 1.71
N PHE A 271 -12.34 -11.27 1.48
CA PHE A 271 -13.40 -11.75 2.37
C PHE A 271 -13.43 -13.27 2.45
N TRP A 272 -13.30 -13.99 1.33
CA TRP A 272 -13.21 -15.45 1.31
C TRP A 272 -11.94 -15.95 1.99
N VAL A 273 -10.80 -15.27 1.82
CA VAL A 273 -9.55 -15.60 2.52
C VAL A 273 -9.72 -15.42 4.03
N ILE A 274 -10.27 -14.31 4.50
CA ILE A 274 -10.54 -14.06 5.93
C ILE A 274 -11.55 -15.08 6.47
N LEU A 275 -12.63 -15.36 5.73
CA LEU A 275 -13.65 -16.34 6.13
C LEU A 275 -13.06 -17.77 6.21
N LEU A 276 -12.21 -18.15 5.27
CA LEU A 276 -11.52 -19.44 5.27
C LEU A 276 -10.52 -19.55 6.43
N TRP A 277 -9.75 -18.50 6.71
CA TRP A 277 -8.80 -18.48 7.83
C TRP A 277 -9.49 -18.46 9.19
N THR A 278 -10.58 -17.72 9.35
CA THR A 278 -11.35 -17.67 10.60
C THR A 278 -12.07 -18.99 10.88
N THR A 279 -12.65 -19.62 9.86
CA THR A 279 -13.25 -20.95 10.00
C THR A 279 -12.20 -22.02 10.29
N PHE A 280 -11.05 -21.98 9.63
CA PHE A 280 -9.92 -22.88 9.92
C PHE A 280 -9.40 -22.71 11.35
N ALA A 281 -9.22 -21.47 11.83
CA ALA A 281 -8.81 -21.18 13.20
C ALA A 281 -9.83 -21.68 14.24
N ALA A 282 -11.13 -21.53 13.97
CA ALA A 282 -12.19 -22.05 14.84
C ALA A 282 -12.17 -23.59 14.93
N ILE A 283 -11.93 -24.28 13.81
CA ILE A 283 -11.79 -25.74 13.77
C ILE A 283 -10.56 -26.20 14.56
N LEU A 284 -9.43 -25.50 14.43
CA LEU A 284 -8.21 -25.78 15.23
C LEU A 284 -8.46 -25.56 16.73
N LEU A 285 -9.18 -24.50 17.12
CA LEU A 285 -9.58 -24.24 18.50
C LEU A 285 -10.49 -25.36 19.06
N LEU A 286 -11.48 -25.80 18.29
CA LEU A 286 -12.32 -26.94 18.67
C LEU A 286 -11.52 -28.24 18.80
N GLY A 287 -10.62 -28.51 17.86
CA GLY A 287 -9.74 -29.67 17.89
C GLY A 287 -8.79 -29.68 19.10
N THR A 288 -8.22 -28.53 19.44
CA THR A 288 -7.35 -28.38 20.62
C THR A 288 -8.12 -28.51 21.92
N ILE A 289 -9.34 -27.96 22.03
CA ILE A 289 -10.21 -28.16 23.20
C ILE A 289 -10.54 -29.64 23.37
N LEU A 290 -10.95 -30.33 22.31
CA LEU A 290 -11.24 -31.77 22.34
C LEU A 290 -10.00 -32.60 22.69
N CYS A 291 -8.83 -32.22 22.18
CA CYS A 291 -7.55 -32.85 22.51
C CYS A 291 -7.18 -32.61 23.99
N CYS A 292 -7.35 -31.40 24.51
CA CYS A 292 -7.14 -31.07 25.93
C CYS A 292 -8.08 -31.83 26.86
N LEU A 293 -9.35 -32.02 26.47
CA LEU A 293 -10.31 -32.84 27.21
C LEU A 293 -9.93 -34.32 27.18
N LYS A 294 -9.54 -34.88 26.02
CA LYS A 294 -8.98 -36.24 25.91
C LYS A 294 -7.70 -36.40 26.71
N ARG A 295 -6.80 -35.41 26.68
CA ARG A 295 -5.53 -35.41 27.43
C ARG A 295 -5.77 -35.31 28.93
N LYS A 296 -6.73 -34.52 29.40
CA LYS A 296 -7.17 -34.52 30.81
C LYS A 296 -7.70 -35.88 31.23
N PHE A 297 -8.50 -36.54 30.36
CA PHE A 297 -9.02 -37.89 30.60
C PHE A 297 -7.93 -38.98 30.60
N ILE A 298 -6.87 -38.82 29.78
CA ILE A 298 -5.72 -39.72 29.76
C ILE A 298 -4.78 -39.46 30.95
N ILE A 299 -4.57 -38.21 31.35
CA ILE A 299 -3.72 -37.84 32.50
C ILE A 299 -4.34 -38.31 33.82
N THR A 300 -5.67 -38.30 33.97
CA THR A 300 -6.32 -38.95 35.14
C THR A 300 -6.14 -40.47 35.13
N LYS A 301 -5.92 -41.10 33.97
CA LYS A 301 -5.65 -42.54 33.84
C LYS A 301 -4.15 -42.91 33.97
N VAL A 302 -3.24 -41.95 33.79
CA VAL A 302 -1.77 -42.17 33.74
C VAL A 302 -1.03 -41.73 35.03
N LYS A 303 -1.74 -41.27 36.07
CA LYS A 303 -1.20 -41.06 37.44
C LYS A 303 -0.85 -42.37 38.19
N GLY A 304 -0.38 -43.37 37.46
CA GLY A 304 0.08 -44.66 37.96
C GLY A 304 1.10 -45.29 37.02
N LYS A 305 2.22 -44.59 36.77
CA LYS A 305 3.54 -45.14 36.41
C LYS A 305 4.49 -44.01 36.03
N ALA A 306 5.34 -43.61 36.97
CA ALA A 306 6.56 -42.88 36.69
C ALA A 306 7.68 -43.88 36.40
N ALA A 307 8.42 -43.72 35.30
CA ALA A 307 9.80 -44.17 35.17
C ALA A 307 10.45 -43.59 33.90
N SER A 308 11.48 -42.76 34.12
CA SER A 308 12.80 -42.77 33.46
C SER A 308 12.87 -43.03 31.94
N GLY A 309 13.29 -42.00 31.20
CA GLY A 309 13.76 -42.10 29.81
C GLY A 309 15.06 -41.32 29.63
N LYS A 310 16.15 -42.05 29.43
CA LYS A 310 17.54 -41.60 29.23
C LYS A 310 17.70 -40.75 27.96
N THR A 311 18.38 -39.60 28.06
CA THR A 311 18.88 -38.80 26.93
C THR A 311 20.19 -39.40 26.40
N LYS A 312 20.14 -40.01 25.21
CA LYS A 312 21.30 -40.41 24.41
C LYS A 312 21.18 -39.73 23.05
N GLU A 313 22.04 -38.73 22.80
CA GLU A 313 22.50 -38.16 21.50
C GLU A 313 22.85 -36.66 21.65
N TRP A 314 24.05 -36.33 22.15
CA TRP A 314 24.56 -34.94 22.22
C TRP A 314 26.08 -34.89 21.99
N THR A 315 26.59 -35.67 21.04
CA THR A 315 28.01 -36.09 21.03
C THR A 315 29.04 -35.02 20.68
N ASN A 316 28.66 -33.81 20.25
CA ASN A 316 29.61 -32.78 19.78
C ASN A 316 29.44 -31.37 20.39
N LEU A 317 28.52 -31.14 21.33
CA LEU A 317 28.32 -29.83 21.96
C LEU A 317 28.78 -29.79 23.42
N GLN A 318 29.38 -28.66 23.80
CA GLN A 318 29.73 -28.42 25.20
C GLN A 318 28.45 -28.22 26.02
N VAL A 319 28.30 -28.99 27.09
CA VAL A 319 27.22 -28.81 28.06
C VAL A 319 27.73 -27.88 29.15
N PHE A 320 27.12 -26.70 29.27
CA PHE A 320 27.41 -25.72 30.30
C PHE A 320 26.47 -25.95 31.49
N SER A 321 27.01 -25.84 32.70
CA SER A 321 26.19 -25.78 33.91
C SER A 321 25.52 -24.42 34.05
N LEU A 322 24.38 -24.37 34.75
CA LEU A 322 23.70 -23.11 35.03
C LEU A 322 24.58 -22.16 35.86
N ALA A 323 25.44 -22.71 36.73
CA ALA A 323 26.39 -21.93 37.50
C ALA A 323 27.44 -21.24 36.62
N GLN A 324 27.97 -21.95 35.62
CA GLN A 324 28.91 -21.38 34.64
C GLN A 324 28.26 -20.29 33.80
N ILE A 325 27.02 -20.51 33.35
CA ILE A 325 26.27 -19.50 32.61
C ILE A 325 26.01 -18.28 33.49
N ALA A 326 25.52 -18.48 34.70
CA ALA A 326 25.20 -17.39 35.63
C ALA A 326 26.44 -16.56 35.98
N ALA A 327 27.60 -17.19 36.17
CA ALA A 327 28.87 -16.49 36.36
C ALA A 327 29.27 -15.67 35.12
N ALA A 328 29.12 -16.25 33.92
CA ALA A 328 29.53 -15.61 32.67
C ALA A 328 28.72 -14.37 32.29
N ILE A 329 27.46 -14.25 32.76
CA ILE A 329 26.55 -13.14 32.42
C ILE A 329 26.17 -12.27 33.63
N ASP A 330 26.91 -12.39 34.74
CA ASP A 330 26.65 -11.67 35.99
C ASP A 330 25.21 -11.86 36.49
N ASN A 331 24.82 -13.11 36.76
CA ASN A 331 23.52 -13.53 37.28
C ASN A 331 22.30 -13.00 36.51
N PHE A 332 22.38 -12.98 35.18
CA PHE A 332 21.34 -12.49 34.27
C PHE A 332 21.03 -11.00 34.45
N SER A 333 22.05 -10.19 34.79
CA SER A 333 21.94 -8.74 34.88
C SER A 333 21.33 -8.13 33.61
N CYS A 334 20.45 -7.15 33.80
CA CYS A 334 19.82 -6.42 32.70
C CYS A 334 20.85 -5.67 31.84
N GLU A 335 22.01 -5.32 32.40
CA GLU A 335 23.09 -4.62 31.67
C GLU A 335 23.71 -5.49 30.58
N ASN A 336 23.68 -6.81 30.77
CA ASN A 336 24.19 -7.79 29.82
C ASN A 336 23.14 -8.21 28.78
N LYS A 337 21.92 -7.67 28.82
CA LYS A 337 20.86 -8.03 27.87
C LYS A 337 21.12 -7.38 26.50
N LEU A 338 21.23 -8.20 25.47
CA LEU A 338 21.42 -7.76 24.08
C LEU A 338 20.10 -7.43 23.38
N GLY A 339 19.03 -8.14 23.73
CA GLY A 339 17.69 -7.98 23.16
C GLY A 339 16.70 -9.03 23.67
N GLU A 340 15.42 -8.90 23.32
CA GLU A 340 14.37 -9.88 23.61
C GLU A 340 13.37 -9.92 22.46
N GLY A 341 13.08 -11.13 21.98
CA GLY A 341 12.07 -11.40 20.94
C GLY A 341 11.06 -12.44 21.42
N GLY A 342 10.21 -12.94 20.50
CA GLY A 342 9.17 -13.95 20.81
C GLY A 342 9.71 -15.28 21.37
N PHE A 343 11.02 -15.48 21.27
CA PHE A 343 11.74 -16.71 21.65
C PHE A 343 12.54 -16.55 22.95
N GLY A 344 12.41 -15.41 23.62
CA GLY A 344 13.05 -15.12 24.90
C GLY A 344 14.24 -14.17 24.81
N PRO A 345 14.82 -13.80 25.97
CA PRO A 345 15.90 -12.84 26.06
C PRO A 345 17.26 -13.42 25.66
N VAL A 346 18.10 -12.57 25.06
CA VAL A 346 19.50 -12.87 24.70
C VAL A 346 20.45 -12.02 25.55
N TYR A 347 21.45 -12.66 26.14
CA TYR A 347 22.45 -12.03 27.00
C TYR A 347 23.86 -12.13 26.42
N LYS A 348 24.69 -11.13 26.66
CA LYS A 348 26.14 -11.17 26.46
C LYS A 348 26.80 -11.77 27.69
N GLY A 349 27.77 -12.65 27.49
CA GLY A 349 28.60 -13.17 28.57
C GLY A 349 30.06 -13.31 28.18
N GLU A 350 30.88 -13.56 29.19
CA GLU A 350 32.29 -13.88 29.04
C GLU A 350 32.61 -15.10 29.91
N LEU A 351 33.12 -16.17 29.29
CA LEU A 351 33.55 -17.37 30.00
C LEU A 351 34.89 -17.11 30.72
N ASP A 352 35.23 -17.95 31.71
CA ASP A 352 36.48 -17.83 32.50
C ASP A 352 37.77 -17.81 31.66
N ASN A 353 37.71 -18.33 30.43
CA ASN A 353 38.82 -18.32 29.47
C ASN A 353 38.88 -17.03 28.61
N GLY A 354 38.06 -16.02 28.91
CA GLY A 354 37.94 -14.76 28.17
C GLY A 354 37.13 -14.85 26.89
N LEU A 355 36.48 -15.98 26.59
CA LEU A 355 35.67 -16.13 25.38
C LEU A 355 34.33 -15.42 25.54
N GLN A 356 34.07 -14.43 24.67
CA GLN A 356 32.78 -13.74 24.61
C GLN A 356 31.72 -14.61 23.94
N ILE A 357 30.57 -14.72 24.58
CA ILE A 357 29.45 -15.57 24.16
C ILE A 357 28.13 -14.80 24.16
N ALA A 358 27.17 -15.28 23.37
CA ALA A 358 25.78 -14.84 23.41
C ALA A 358 24.88 -16.00 23.87
N ILE A 359 24.02 -15.75 24.86
CA ILE A 359 23.18 -16.79 25.48
C ILE A 359 21.72 -16.46 25.22
N LYS A 360 21.04 -17.31 24.44
CA LYS A 360 19.59 -17.22 24.21
C LYS A 360 18.89 -18.11 25.24
N ARG A 361 18.10 -17.50 26.13
CA ARG A 361 17.28 -18.22 27.11
C ARG A 361 15.89 -18.47 26.54
N LEU A 362 15.55 -19.73 26.32
CA LEU A 362 14.28 -20.14 25.74
C LEU A 362 13.14 -19.98 26.76
N SER A 363 11.94 -19.65 26.27
CA SER A 363 10.78 -19.34 27.12
C SER A 363 10.30 -20.55 27.93
N LYS A 364 10.07 -20.36 29.24
CA LYS A 364 9.55 -21.42 30.13
C LYS A 364 8.06 -21.66 29.86
N GLY A 365 7.74 -22.83 29.30
CA GLY A 365 6.35 -23.33 29.25
C GLY A 365 5.77 -23.56 27.86
N SER A 366 6.52 -23.39 26.78
CA SER A 366 6.07 -23.71 25.42
C SER A 366 6.62 -25.08 24.95
N THR A 367 5.81 -25.86 24.23
CA THR A 367 6.31 -27.01 23.45
C THR A 367 7.30 -26.58 22.37
N GLN A 368 7.20 -25.31 21.99
CA GLN A 368 8.00 -24.62 21.00
C GLN A 368 9.48 -24.49 21.39
N GLY A 369 9.82 -24.07 22.62
CA GLY A 369 11.23 -23.99 23.06
C GLY A 369 11.99 -25.33 23.05
N ILE A 370 11.26 -26.44 23.30
CA ILE A 370 11.82 -27.80 23.21
C ILE A 370 12.05 -28.21 21.75
N GLU A 371 11.15 -27.84 20.84
CA GLU A 371 11.30 -28.12 19.41
C GLU A 371 12.42 -27.28 18.79
N GLU A 372 12.56 -26.01 19.18
CA GLU A 372 13.66 -25.14 18.76
C GLU A 372 15.00 -25.67 19.20
N LEU A 373 15.14 -26.05 20.48
CA LEU A 373 16.36 -26.67 20.98
C LEU A 373 16.74 -27.95 20.21
N LYS A 374 15.73 -28.76 19.82
CA LYS A 374 15.94 -29.98 19.03
C LYS A 374 16.31 -29.68 17.58
N ASN A 375 15.65 -28.70 16.95
CA ASN A 375 15.95 -28.28 15.59
C ASN A 375 17.37 -27.72 15.52
N GLU A 376 17.71 -26.79 16.41
CA GLU A 376 19.03 -26.17 16.48
C GLU A 376 20.13 -27.20 16.74
N LEU A 377 19.90 -28.15 17.65
CA LEU A 377 20.84 -29.25 17.88
C LEU A 377 21.04 -30.12 16.62
N ALA A 378 19.94 -30.49 15.96
CA ALA A 378 19.98 -31.34 14.78
C ALA A 378 20.81 -30.69 13.65
N LEU A 379 20.78 -29.37 13.57
CA LEU A 379 21.50 -28.56 12.60
C LEU A 379 22.96 -28.29 12.99
N THR A 380 23.22 -28.08 14.28
CA THR A 380 24.55 -27.71 14.81
C THR A 380 25.64 -28.74 14.51
N THR A 381 25.29 -30.03 14.45
CA THR A 381 26.26 -31.10 14.14
C THR A 381 26.60 -31.20 12.65
N ARG A 382 25.81 -30.56 11.79
CA ARG A 382 25.85 -30.74 10.32
C ARG A 382 26.21 -29.47 9.55
N LEU A 383 26.18 -28.31 10.21
CA LEU A 383 26.38 -27.00 9.59
C LEU A 383 27.61 -26.32 10.17
N GLN A 384 28.65 -26.22 9.34
CA GLN A 384 29.86 -25.47 9.65
C GLN A 384 30.25 -24.67 8.42
N HIS A 385 30.04 -23.37 8.49
CA HIS A 385 30.38 -22.46 7.41
C HIS A 385 30.86 -21.13 7.98
N VAL A 386 31.82 -20.50 7.31
CA VAL A 386 32.43 -19.23 7.74
C VAL A 386 31.40 -18.10 7.87
N ASN A 387 30.34 -18.15 7.07
CA ASN A 387 29.24 -17.18 7.09
C ASN A 387 28.03 -17.67 7.88
N LEU A 388 28.17 -18.59 8.84
CA LEU A 388 27.10 -19.01 9.76
C LEU A 388 27.55 -18.78 11.22
N VAL A 389 26.64 -18.32 12.08
CA VAL A 389 26.91 -18.12 13.51
C VAL A 389 27.00 -19.47 14.19
N LYS A 390 28.11 -19.71 14.88
CA LYS A 390 28.39 -21.00 15.50
C LYS A 390 27.69 -21.14 16.85
N VAL A 391 26.96 -22.24 17.02
CA VAL A 391 26.52 -22.73 18.33
C VAL A 391 27.70 -23.40 19.02
N LEU A 392 28.05 -22.93 20.22
CA LEU A 392 29.15 -23.39 21.05
C LEU A 392 28.71 -24.47 22.05
N GLY A 393 27.47 -24.39 22.54
CA GLY A 393 26.98 -25.34 23.52
C GLY A 393 25.56 -25.07 24.00
N ILE A 394 25.13 -25.83 25.01
CA ILE A 394 23.78 -25.81 25.57
C ILE A 394 23.81 -25.87 27.10
N CYS A 395 22.74 -25.40 27.75
CA CYS A 395 22.43 -25.67 29.15
C CYS A 395 20.97 -26.12 29.28
N THR A 396 20.75 -27.21 30.03
CA THR A 396 19.42 -27.83 30.25
C THR A 396 19.12 -28.07 31.74
N GLU A 397 19.82 -27.40 32.65
CA GLU A 397 19.69 -27.60 34.09
C GLU A 397 18.46 -26.89 34.69
N ARG A 398 17.83 -27.49 35.70
CA ARG A 398 16.75 -26.87 36.51
C ARG A 398 15.60 -26.25 35.69
N GLU A 399 15.19 -26.94 34.62
CA GLU A 399 14.14 -26.48 33.69
C GLU A 399 14.49 -25.21 32.89
N GLU A 400 15.76 -24.78 32.92
CA GLU A 400 16.29 -23.77 32.03
C GLU A 400 16.76 -24.42 30.73
N GLN A 401 16.38 -23.86 29.59
CA GLN A 401 16.87 -24.29 28.28
C GLN A 401 17.56 -23.10 27.62
N MET A 402 18.86 -23.23 27.37
CA MET A 402 19.69 -22.13 26.86
C MET A 402 20.61 -22.61 25.75
N LEU A 403 20.72 -21.80 24.70
CA LEU A 403 21.65 -21.97 23.60
C LEU A 403 22.79 -20.96 23.73
N VAL A 404 24.02 -21.43 23.60
CA VAL A 404 25.24 -20.62 23.70
C VAL A 404 25.84 -20.47 22.30
N TYR A 405 25.93 -19.24 21.80
CA TYR A 405 26.50 -18.88 20.50
C TYR A 405 27.81 -18.11 20.68
N GLU A 406 28.62 -18.05 19.61
CA GLU A 406 29.69 -17.05 19.53
C GLU A 406 29.13 -15.63 19.56
N TYR A 407 29.81 -14.72 20.25
CA TYR A 407 29.37 -13.33 20.33
C TYR A 407 29.72 -12.54 19.05
N MET A 408 28.74 -11.80 18.54
CA MET A 408 28.87 -10.96 17.35
C MET A 408 28.92 -9.47 17.76
N PRO A 409 30.11 -8.83 17.76
CA PRO A 409 30.30 -7.54 18.40
C PRO A 409 29.60 -6.37 17.69
N ASN A 410 29.41 -6.46 16.38
CA ASN A 410 28.74 -5.43 15.59
C ASN A 410 27.23 -5.68 15.46
N ARG A 411 26.64 -6.61 16.23
CA ARG A 411 25.18 -6.84 16.30
C ARG A 411 24.56 -7.09 14.91
N SER A 412 23.27 -6.84 14.76
CA SER A 412 22.47 -7.09 13.56
C SER A 412 22.54 -5.94 12.55
N LEU A 413 22.38 -6.26 11.27
CA LEU A 413 22.48 -5.31 10.16
C LEU A 413 21.40 -4.22 10.20
N ASP A 414 20.22 -4.52 10.73
CA ASP A 414 19.13 -3.55 10.92
C ASP A 414 19.54 -2.32 11.75
N MET A 415 20.42 -2.50 12.74
CA MET A 415 21.01 -1.43 13.56
C MET A 415 21.85 -0.43 12.77
N TYR A 416 22.27 -0.80 11.55
CA TYR A 416 23.00 0.07 10.62
C TYR A 416 22.10 0.55 9.48
N LEU A 417 21.18 -0.31 9.01
CA LEU A 417 20.30 0.05 7.90
C LEU A 417 19.29 1.14 8.27
N PHE A 418 18.80 1.13 9.51
CA PHE A 418 17.74 2.03 9.98
C PHE A 418 18.23 3.14 10.92
N ASP A 419 19.54 3.22 11.16
CA ASP A 419 20.15 4.30 11.94
C ASP A 419 20.72 5.37 10.99
N PRO A 420 20.23 6.63 11.04
CA PRO A 420 20.62 7.69 10.10
C PRO A 420 22.11 8.00 10.05
N VAL A 421 22.85 7.71 11.12
CA VAL A 421 24.28 7.99 11.24
C VAL A 421 25.11 6.76 10.90
N LYS A 422 24.74 5.59 11.44
CA LYS A 422 25.46 4.34 11.19
C LYS A 422 25.28 3.83 9.76
N TRP A 423 24.20 4.19 9.07
CA TRP A 423 24.00 3.92 7.64
C TRP A 423 25.18 4.39 6.79
N LEU A 424 25.76 5.55 7.12
CA LEU A 424 26.91 6.13 6.40
C LEU A 424 28.18 5.28 6.53
N SER A 425 28.27 4.43 7.55
CA SER A 425 29.41 3.52 7.73
C SER A 425 29.35 2.29 6.80
N LEU A 426 28.20 2.03 6.18
CA LEU A 426 27.99 0.99 5.17
C LEU A 426 28.19 1.59 3.76
N ASP A 427 29.44 1.78 3.36
CA ASP A 427 29.79 2.11 1.98
C ASP A 427 29.42 0.98 1.00
N TRP A 428 29.48 1.27 -0.30
CA TRP A 428 29.13 0.31 -1.33
C TRP A 428 29.96 -0.99 -1.27
N GLN A 429 31.25 -0.89 -0.96
CA GLN A 429 32.12 -2.05 -0.88
C GLN A 429 31.70 -2.98 0.26
N LYS A 430 31.41 -2.43 1.44
CA LYS A 430 30.89 -3.19 2.58
C LYS A 430 29.52 -3.80 2.26
N ARG A 431 28.64 -3.08 1.55
CA ARG A 431 27.34 -3.65 1.13
C ARG A 431 27.51 -4.83 0.19
N VAL A 432 28.44 -4.78 -0.75
CA VAL A 432 28.70 -5.90 -1.67
C VAL A 432 29.29 -7.09 -0.92
N GLN A 433 30.20 -6.86 0.04
CA GLN A 433 30.67 -7.91 0.95
C GLN A 433 29.52 -8.48 1.79
N ILE A 434 28.61 -7.60 2.22
CA ILE A 434 27.29 -7.89 2.80
C ILE A 434 26.23 -8.28 1.75
N ILE A 435 26.58 -8.67 0.54
CA ILE A 435 25.66 -9.34 -0.41
C ILE A 435 26.29 -10.64 -0.95
N ASP A 436 27.61 -10.78 -0.90
CA ASP A 436 28.39 -12.01 -1.14
C ASP A 436 28.36 -13.09 -0.01
N GLY A 437 28.79 -12.82 1.24
CA GLY A 437 28.65 -13.79 2.39
C GLY A 437 27.28 -14.52 2.70
N VAL A 438 26.13 -13.91 3.05
CA VAL A 438 24.72 -14.37 2.94
C VAL A 438 24.41 -15.13 1.66
N THR A 439 24.75 -14.68 0.45
CA THR A 439 24.45 -15.53 -0.72
C THR A 439 25.27 -16.81 -0.67
N GLN A 440 26.54 -16.76 -0.24
CA GLN A 440 27.34 -17.95 0.04
C GLN A 440 26.78 -18.80 1.20
N GLY A 441 26.24 -18.17 2.25
CA GLY A 441 25.65 -18.85 3.40
C GLY A 441 24.34 -19.56 3.04
N LEU A 442 23.48 -18.91 2.28
CA LEU A 442 22.25 -19.49 1.74
C LEU A 442 22.56 -20.59 0.73
N LEU A 443 23.51 -20.37 -0.17
CA LEU A 443 23.99 -21.37 -1.13
C LEU A 443 24.53 -22.60 -0.40
N TYR A 444 25.30 -22.40 0.67
CA TYR A 444 25.77 -23.50 1.51
C TYR A 444 24.60 -24.28 2.12
N LEU A 445 23.62 -23.58 2.72
CA LEU A 445 22.45 -24.24 3.32
C LEU A 445 21.63 -25.03 2.29
N GLN A 446 21.52 -24.54 1.05
CA GLN A 446 20.69 -25.14 0.02
C GLN A 446 21.39 -26.29 -0.72
N GLU A 447 22.65 -26.12 -1.10
CA GLU A 447 23.34 -27.00 -2.06
C GLU A 447 24.53 -27.77 -1.48
N TYR A 448 25.26 -27.21 -0.50
CA TYR A 448 26.54 -27.77 -0.04
C TYR A 448 26.54 -28.36 1.37
N SER A 449 25.47 -28.15 2.13
CA SER A 449 25.32 -28.76 3.45
C SER A 449 24.84 -30.22 3.34
N GLN A 450 25.04 -31.01 4.39
CA GLN A 450 24.67 -32.44 4.39
C GLN A 450 23.16 -32.69 4.26
N VAL A 451 22.34 -31.66 4.50
CA VAL A 451 20.88 -31.70 4.39
C VAL A 451 20.44 -30.38 3.78
N THR A 452 19.67 -30.40 2.71
CA THR A 452 19.10 -29.17 2.13
C THR A 452 18.22 -28.46 3.15
N ILE A 453 18.62 -27.25 3.54
CA ILE A 453 17.90 -26.41 4.50
C ILE A 453 17.35 -25.18 3.79
N ILE A 454 16.06 -24.95 3.99
CA ILE A 454 15.39 -23.73 3.57
C ILE A 454 15.26 -22.84 4.79
N HIS A 455 15.82 -21.62 4.74
CA HIS A 455 15.82 -20.73 5.89
C HIS A 455 14.41 -20.34 6.36
N ARG A 456 13.55 -19.82 5.48
CA ARG A 456 12.18 -19.35 5.83
C ARG A 456 12.10 -18.06 6.67
N ASP A 457 13.15 -17.62 7.37
CA ASP A 457 13.16 -16.34 8.11
C ASP A 457 14.32 -15.39 7.74
N LEU A 458 14.50 -15.15 6.43
CA LEU A 458 15.54 -14.24 5.95
C LEU A 458 15.11 -12.78 6.18
N LYS A 459 15.61 -12.17 7.26
CA LYS A 459 15.41 -10.75 7.60
C LYS A 459 16.70 -10.08 8.05
N VAL A 460 16.78 -8.76 7.89
CA VAL A 460 17.96 -7.96 8.26
C VAL A 460 18.32 -8.03 9.74
N GLY A 461 17.35 -8.33 10.62
CA GLY A 461 17.59 -8.57 12.04
C GLY A 461 18.34 -9.88 12.35
N ASN A 462 18.33 -10.85 11.44
CA ASN A 462 19.03 -12.14 11.58
C ASN A 462 20.42 -12.15 10.91
N LEU A 463 20.86 -11.00 10.39
CA LEU A 463 22.16 -10.84 9.74
C LEU A 463 23.15 -10.21 10.74
N LEU A 464 23.96 -11.03 11.41
CA LEU A 464 24.91 -10.57 12.41
C LEU A 464 26.28 -10.24 11.80
N LEU A 465 26.92 -9.20 12.35
CA LEU A 465 28.19 -8.66 11.86
C LEU A 465 29.32 -8.95 12.86
N ASP A 466 30.41 -9.51 12.34
CA ASP A 466 31.61 -9.81 13.13
C ASP A 466 32.48 -8.56 13.32
N LYS A 467 33.60 -8.70 14.04
CA LYS A 467 34.55 -7.61 14.35
C LYS A 467 35.14 -6.91 13.11
N GLU A 468 35.21 -7.58 11.97
CA GLU A 468 35.74 -7.06 10.70
C GLU A 468 34.64 -6.50 9.78
N MET A 469 33.40 -6.39 10.28
CA MET A 469 32.20 -6.11 9.47
C MET A 469 31.94 -7.18 8.40
N LYS A 470 32.56 -8.35 8.53
CA LYS A 470 32.23 -9.54 7.74
C LYS A 470 31.04 -10.24 8.41
N ARG A 471 30.23 -10.89 7.60
CA ARG A 471 28.90 -11.34 8.06
C ARG A 471 28.89 -12.80 8.42
N LYS A 472 28.21 -13.09 9.53
CA LYS A 472 27.75 -14.44 9.85
C LYS A 472 26.25 -14.44 9.95
N TYR A 473 25.68 -15.45 9.32
CA TYR A 473 24.27 -15.69 9.23
C TYR A 473 23.80 -16.48 10.44
N GLN A 474 22.84 -15.96 11.21
CA GLN A 474 22.28 -16.75 12.30
C GLN A 474 21.39 -17.83 11.70
N ILE A 475 21.72 -19.11 11.92
CA ILE A 475 20.86 -20.21 11.49
C ILE A 475 19.69 -20.28 12.46
N LEU A 476 18.56 -19.77 11.99
CA LEU A 476 17.15 -20.06 12.32
C LEU A 476 16.63 -20.24 13.75
N GLU A 477 15.51 -19.53 13.96
CA GLU A 477 14.46 -19.76 14.96
C GLU A 477 13.49 -20.87 14.52
#